data_AF-A0A9D5P8P7-F1
#
_entry.id   AF-A0A9D5P8P7-F1
#
_cell.length_a   1.000
_cell.length_b   1.000
_cell.length_c   1.000
_cell.angle_alpha   90.00
_cell.angle_beta   90.00
_cell.angle_gamma   90.00
#
_symmetry.space_group_name_H-M   'P 1'
#
loop_
_entity.id
_entity.type
_entity.pdbx_description
1 polymer ?
#
loop_
_entity_poly.entity_id
_entity_poly.type
_entity_poly.pdbx_seq_one_letter_code
_entity_poly.pdbx_strand_id
1 'polypeptide(L)'
;MNFKFLPFVIGMALASTAANAADGSFDNLTVNSSSTLNGTTVLKLNKTSGYFLRADNQKVSAYNTMFYVTSSGEIGGTSLHLQSQSASHCCSPQLNITYSDENQEYRIKSSGYMGRFYPLVFTASKFTFNEGEVVINNKLTCKDELEVIGLTASTIKADDINVNMNNAADYVFDESYNLKSLSEVESYVNEHKHLPGIPSAAEMEQNGVSVSAMSNMLLEKVEELTLHMIRLEKENAALKAEVKSLKK
;
A
#
# COMPACT_ATOMS: atom_id res chain seq x y z
N MET A 1 -37.46 -70.86 -11.94
CA MET A 1 -36.83 -69.53 -11.78
C MET A 1 -36.88 -69.19 -10.30
N ASN A 2 -35.76 -69.29 -9.60
CA ASN A 2 -35.61 -68.83 -8.21
C ASN A 2 -34.13 -68.46 -8.04
N PHE A 3 -33.86 -67.16 -8.03
CA PHE A 3 -32.50 -66.62 -7.92
C PHE A 3 -32.02 -66.72 -6.46
N LYS A 4 -30.84 -67.31 -6.28
CA LYS A 4 -30.06 -67.22 -5.03
C LYS A 4 -29.59 -65.77 -4.84
N PHE A 5 -29.96 -65.13 -3.73
CA PHE A 5 -29.29 -63.92 -3.27
C PHE A 5 -27.99 -64.31 -2.54
N LEU A 6 -26.85 -63.80 -3.03
CA LEU A 6 -25.60 -63.73 -2.28
C LEU A 6 -25.61 -62.44 -1.45
N PRO A 7 -25.21 -62.46 -0.16
CA PRO A 7 -24.98 -61.24 0.57
C PRO A 7 -23.65 -60.62 0.10
N PHE A 8 -23.73 -59.41 -0.47
CA PHE A 8 -22.55 -58.58 -0.71
C PHE A 8 -22.08 -58.02 0.64
N VAL A 9 -20.91 -58.43 1.10
CA VAL A 9 -20.26 -57.89 2.30
C VAL A 9 -19.56 -56.59 1.89
N ILE A 10 -20.10 -55.44 2.27
CA ILE A 10 -19.31 -54.20 2.40
C ILE A 10 -19.12 -53.98 3.90
N GLY A 11 -17.91 -54.30 4.37
CA GLY A 11 -17.47 -54.02 5.73
C GLY A 11 -17.32 -52.51 5.91
N MET A 12 -18.37 -51.86 6.39
CA MET A 12 -18.29 -50.54 7.01
C MET A 12 -18.66 -50.74 8.48
N ALA A 13 -17.66 -50.74 9.36
CA ALA A 13 -17.89 -50.76 10.80
C ALA A 13 -18.46 -49.40 11.23
N LEU A 14 -19.78 -49.25 11.11
CA LEU A 14 -20.55 -48.19 11.75
C LEU A 14 -20.65 -48.51 13.24
N ALA A 15 -19.77 -47.93 14.06
CA ALA A 15 -20.00 -47.84 15.50
C ALA A 15 -20.93 -46.64 15.75
N SER A 16 -22.24 -46.85 15.73
CA SER A 16 -23.21 -45.84 16.14
C SER A 16 -23.45 -45.92 17.65
N THR A 17 -23.21 -44.82 18.36
CA THR A 17 -23.85 -44.59 19.67
C THR A 17 -25.06 -43.70 19.43
N ALA A 18 -26.26 -44.30 19.53
CA ALA A 18 -27.61 -43.72 19.52
C ALA A 18 -27.91 -42.63 18.47
N ALA A 19 -28.57 -43.01 17.37
CA ALA A 19 -29.26 -42.07 16.48
C ALA A 19 -30.51 -41.50 17.18
N ASN A 20 -30.72 -40.18 17.09
CA ASN A 20 -31.96 -39.56 17.57
C ASN A 20 -33.06 -39.80 16.51
N ALA A 21 -34.12 -40.52 16.89
CA ALA A 21 -35.07 -41.13 15.94
C ALA A 21 -36.04 -40.14 15.23
N ALA A 22 -35.84 -38.82 15.35
CA ALA A 22 -36.78 -37.82 14.82
C ALA A 22 -36.35 -37.18 13.49
N ASP A 23 -35.06 -37.07 13.19
CA ASP A 23 -34.56 -36.33 12.02
C ASP A 23 -33.32 -36.94 11.34
N GLY A 24 -32.80 -38.07 11.85
CA GLY A 24 -31.58 -38.70 11.33
C GLY A 24 -30.31 -37.92 11.64
N SER A 25 -30.34 -36.99 12.60
CA SER A 25 -29.15 -36.30 13.10
C SER A 25 -28.28 -37.24 13.95
N PHE A 26 -26.96 -37.10 13.77
CA PHE A 26 -25.96 -37.78 14.58
C PHE A 26 -25.28 -36.74 15.48
N ASP A 27 -25.21 -37.00 16.78
CA ASP A 27 -24.52 -36.11 17.72
C ASP A 27 -23.00 -36.13 17.51
N ASN A 28 -22.45 -37.23 16.97
CA ASN A 28 -21.04 -37.36 16.64
C ASN A 28 -20.84 -38.35 15.48
N LEU A 29 -20.14 -37.94 14.42
CA LEU A 29 -19.68 -38.84 13.35
C LEU A 29 -18.17 -39.04 13.51
N THR A 30 -17.78 -40.18 14.08
CA THR A 30 -16.37 -40.56 14.20
C THR A 30 -16.00 -41.50 13.05
N VAL A 31 -15.19 -41.02 12.09
CA VAL A 31 -14.63 -41.87 11.03
C VAL A 31 -13.27 -42.40 11.49
N ASN A 32 -13.28 -43.54 12.17
CA ASN A 32 -12.05 -44.24 12.59
C ASN A 32 -11.61 -45.19 11.48
N SER A 33 -10.86 -44.72 10.47
CA SER A 33 -10.00 -45.62 9.68
C SER A 33 -9.02 -44.84 8.81
N SER A 34 -7.85 -45.44 8.56
CA SER A 34 -6.86 -45.07 7.55
C SER A 34 -7.36 -45.20 6.09
N SER A 35 -8.67 -45.08 5.87
CA SER A 35 -9.33 -45.28 4.58
C SER A 35 -9.45 -43.96 3.84
N THR A 36 -8.94 -43.91 2.61
CA THR A 36 -9.16 -42.80 1.68
C THR A 36 -10.65 -42.70 1.33
N LEU A 37 -11.28 -41.55 1.58
CA LEU A 37 -12.63 -41.25 1.08
C LEU A 37 -12.51 -40.87 -0.41
N ASN A 38 -12.70 -41.82 -1.31
CA ASN A 38 -12.70 -41.58 -2.76
C ASN A 38 -14.09 -41.08 -3.21
N GLY A 39 -14.15 -39.86 -3.77
CA GLY A 39 -15.37 -39.25 -4.31
C GLY A 39 -15.76 -37.92 -3.62
N THR A 40 -16.87 -37.30 -4.06
CA THR A 40 -17.40 -36.09 -3.43
C THR A 40 -18.14 -36.45 -2.14
N THR A 41 -17.51 -36.24 -0.99
CA THR A 41 -18.17 -36.36 0.32
C THR A 41 -18.62 -34.99 0.79
N VAL A 42 -19.93 -34.78 0.97
CA VAL A 42 -20.49 -33.54 1.52
C VAL A 42 -20.83 -33.77 2.98
N LEU A 43 -20.05 -33.18 3.90
CA LEU A 43 -20.39 -33.16 5.32
C LEU A 43 -21.34 -31.99 5.59
N LYS A 44 -22.64 -32.26 5.65
CA LYS A 44 -23.65 -31.26 6.04
C LYS A 44 -23.75 -31.21 7.56
N LEU A 45 -23.39 -30.09 8.15
CA LEU A 45 -23.54 -29.84 9.57
C LEU A 45 -24.62 -28.76 9.76
N ASN A 46 -25.70 -29.09 10.46
CA ASN A 46 -26.86 -28.22 10.66
C ASN A 46 -27.05 -27.89 12.15
N LYS A 47 -26.31 -26.91 12.64
CA LYS A 47 -26.32 -26.33 14.00
C LYS A 47 -25.95 -24.85 13.92
N THR A 48 -26.45 -24.06 14.88
CA THR A 48 -26.17 -22.62 15.07
C THR A 48 -24.78 -22.34 15.67
N SER A 49 -24.00 -23.38 15.98
CA SER A 49 -22.66 -23.28 16.58
C SER A 49 -21.56 -23.45 15.53
N GLY A 50 -20.41 -22.80 15.74
CA GLY A 50 -19.26 -22.89 14.83
C GLY A 50 -18.70 -24.32 14.70
N TYR A 51 -18.16 -24.64 13.52
CA TYR A 51 -17.54 -25.93 13.22
C TYR A 51 -16.02 -25.83 13.21
N PHE A 52 -15.36 -26.83 13.79
CA PHE A 52 -13.90 -26.91 13.82
C PHE A 52 -13.44 -28.11 13.00
N LEU A 53 -12.58 -27.86 12.00
CA LEU A 53 -11.77 -28.90 11.35
C LEU A 53 -10.38 -28.85 11.98
N ARG A 54 -10.10 -29.80 12.88
CA ARG A 54 -8.83 -29.90 13.62
C ARG A 54 -8.04 -31.12 13.15
N ALA A 55 -6.76 -30.93 12.86
CA ALA A 55 -5.85 -32.01 12.52
C ALA A 55 -4.61 -31.92 13.44
N ASP A 56 -4.59 -32.75 14.49
CA ASP A 56 -3.48 -32.76 15.44
C ASP A 56 -2.23 -33.39 14.78
N ASN A 57 -1.13 -32.63 14.74
CA ASN A 57 0.14 -33.01 14.10
C ASN A 57 0.02 -33.43 12.61
N GLN A 58 -1.02 -32.96 11.90
CA GLN A 58 -1.28 -33.30 10.51
C GLN A 58 -1.64 -32.04 9.71
N LYS A 59 -1.34 -32.04 8.40
CA LYS A 59 -1.69 -30.93 7.50
C LYS A 59 -3.15 -31.07 7.05
N VAL A 60 -3.95 -30.02 7.26
CA VAL A 60 -5.21 -29.85 6.52
C VAL A 60 -4.86 -29.20 5.18
N SER A 61 -4.85 -29.98 4.09
CA SER A 61 -4.53 -29.48 2.75
C SER A 61 -5.60 -29.83 1.74
N ALA A 62 -6.01 -28.83 0.97
CA ALA A 62 -6.76 -28.95 -0.26
C ALA A 62 -5.76 -28.89 -1.44
N TYR A 63 -5.73 -29.92 -2.30
CA TYR A 63 -4.96 -29.91 -3.54
C TYR A 63 -5.94 -29.79 -4.72
N ASN A 64 -5.72 -28.82 -5.62
CA ASN A 64 -6.60 -28.54 -6.77
C ASN A 64 -8.08 -28.25 -6.40
N THR A 65 -8.37 -27.83 -5.17
CA THR A 65 -9.71 -27.45 -4.73
C THR A 65 -9.71 -26.09 -4.05
N MET A 66 -10.79 -25.33 -4.23
CA MET A 66 -11.01 -24.07 -3.51
C MET A 66 -11.58 -24.37 -2.12
N PHE A 67 -10.97 -23.79 -1.07
CA PHE A 67 -11.53 -23.80 0.28
C PHE A 67 -12.49 -22.61 0.43
N TYR A 68 -13.78 -22.82 0.15
CA TYR A 68 -14.81 -21.80 0.33
C TYR A 68 -15.50 -21.96 1.69
N VAL A 69 -15.59 -20.87 2.45
CA VAL A 69 -16.48 -20.75 3.61
C VAL A 69 -17.64 -19.85 3.17
N THR A 70 -18.82 -20.45 2.93
CA THR A 70 -20.04 -19.71 2.56
C THR A 70 -21.04 -19.78 3.71
N SER A 71 -21.46 -18.63 4.23
CA SER A 71 -22.55 -18.51 5.21
C SER A 71 -23.78 -17.88 4.54
N SER A 72 -24.94 -18.53 4.63
CA SER A 72 -26.23 -17.97 4.19
C SER A 72 -27.05 -17.55 5.41
N GLY A 73 -27.08 -16.25 5.72
CA GLY A 73 -27.77 -15.64 6.87
C GLY A 73 -27.25 -14.20 7.11
N GLU A 74 -27.84 -13.44 8.05
CA GLU A 74 -27.25 -12.17 8.52
C GLU A 74 -25.77 -12.44 8.87
N ILE A 75 -24.85 -11.79 8.16
CA ILE A 75 -23.41 -12.11 8.13
C ILE A 75 -22.73 -11.49 9.37
N GLY A 76 -23.39 -11.57 10.52
CA GLY A 76 -22.90 -11.12 11.81
C GLY A 76 -21.84 -12.06 12.35
N GLY A 77 -20.65 -12.03 11.75
CA GLY A 77 -19.45 -12.65 12.34
C GLY A 77 -18.83 -13.81 11.56
N THR A 78 -19.11 -13.99 10.27
CA THR A 78 -18.35 -14.97 9.47
C THR A 78 -16.88 -14.53 9.42
N SER A 79 -16.01 -15.39 9.95
CA SER A 79 -14.57 -15.15 9.98
C SER A 79 -13.82 -16.38 9.49
N LEU A 80 -12.77 -16.15 8.71
CA LEU A 80 -11.75 -17.16 8.43
C LEU A 80 -10.64 -16.97 9.45
N HIS A 81 -10.47 -17.97 10.32
CA HIS A 81 -9.42 -18.03 11.32
C HIS A 81 -8.40 -19.10 10.94
N LEU A 82 -7.18 -18.68 10.60
CA LEU A 82 -6.05 -19.58 10.39
C LEU A 82 -5.10 -19.44 11.56
N GLN A 83 -4.87 -20.51 12.31
CA GLN A 83 -3.94 -20.54 13.45
C GLN A 83 -2.96 -21.69 13.31
N SER A 84 -1.67 -21.42 13.45
CA SER A 84 -0.64 -22.46 13.51
C SER A 84 -0.30 -22.80 14.96
N GLN A 85 -0.94 -23.83 15.52
CA GLN A 85 -0.69 -24.23 16.91
C GLN A 85 0.65 -24.96 17.05
N SER A 86 1.60 -24.36 17.78
CA SER A 86 2.82 -25.06 18.21
C SER A 86 2.62 -25.63 19.61
N ALA A 87 2.95 -26.89 19.82
CA ALA A 87 2.77 -27.59 21.10
C ALA A 87 3.56 -26.97 22.27
N SER A 88 4.53 -26.08 21.99
CA SER A 88 5.45 -25.55 22.99
C SER A 88 5.09 -24.18 23.56
N HIS A 89 4.04 -23.49 23.08
CA HIS A 89 3.76 -22.13 23.57
C HIS A 89 2.28 -21.72 23.57
N CYS A 90 1.94 -20.85 24.52
CA CYS A 90 0.57 -20.44 24.86
C CYS A 90 -0.09 -19.44 23.88
N CYS A 91 0.63 -18.91 22.89
CA CYS A 91 0.05 -18.03 21.87
C CYS A 91 0.63 -18.37 20.50
N SER A 92 -0.23 -18.71 19.56
CA SER A 92 0.13 -19.16 18.20
C SER A 92 -0.14 -18.05 17.18
N PRO A 93 0.65 -17.93 16.10
CA PRO A 93 0.40 -16.94 15.07
C PRO A 93 -0.95 -17.19 14.38
N GLN A 94 -1.65 -16.10 14.06
CA GLN A 94 -2.99 -16.14 13.49
C GLN A 94 -3.14 -15.17 12.32
N LEU A 95 -3.87 -15.59 11.30
CA LEU A 95 -4.44 -14.71 10.28
C LEU A 95 -5.96 -14.73 10.42
N ASN A 96 -6.54 -13.57 10.65
CA ASN A 96 -7.98 -13.37 10.77
C ASN A 96 -8.48 -12.55 9.59
N ILE A 97 -9.47 -13.07 8.88
CA ILE A 97 -10.26 -12.30 7.94
C ILE A 97 -11.68 -12.27 8.48
N THR A 98 -12.17 -11.09 8.83
CA THR A 98 -13.46 -10.92 9.52
C THR A 98 -14.29 -9.87 8.81
N TYR A 99 -15.58 -10.14 8.62
CA TYR A 99 -16.55 -9.12 8.26
C TYR A 99 -17.18 -8.53 9.53
N SER A 100 -17.30 -7.21 9.61
CA SER A 100 -17.95 -6.50 10.72
C SER A 100 -19.24 -5.85 10.21
N ASP A 101 -20.40 -6.36 10.62
CA ASP A 101 -21.70 -5.76 10.27
C ASP A 101 -21.84 -4.33 10.81
N GLU A 102 -21.39 -4.07 12.04
CA GLU A 102 -21.48 -2.73 12.64
C GLU A 102 -20.77 -1.66 11.81
N ASN A 103 -19.64 -2.02 11.20
CA ASN A 103 -18.80 -1.10 10.44
C ASN A 103 -18.89 -1.31 8.92
N GLN A 104 -19.64 -2.32 8.48
CA GLN A 104 -19.77 -2.77 7.08
C GLN A 104 -18.42 -2.93 6.36
N GLU A 105 -17.44 -3.57 7.02
CA GLU A 105 -16.07 -3.69 6.49
C GLU A 105 -15.44 -5.08 6.67
N TYR A 106 -14.54 -5.43 5.76
CA TYR A 106 -13.64 -6.56 5.91
C TYR A 106 -12.34 -6.14 6.60
N ARG A 107 -11.93 -6.89 7.62
CA ARG A 107 -10.68 -6.68 8.36
C ARG A 107 -9.76 -7.86 8.15
N ILE A 108 -8.52 -7.59 7.76
CA ILE A 108 -7.45 -8.58 7.73
C ILE A 108 -6.48 -8.25 8.87
N LYS A 109 -6.32 -9.16 9.83
CA LYS A 109 -5.41 -9.01 10.97
C LYS A 109 -4.43 -10.18 11.02
N SER A 110 -3.14 -9.86 10.98
CA SER A 110 -2.05 -10.80 11.26
C SER A 110 -1.56 -10.57 12.69
N SER A 111 -1.53 -11.61 13.50
CA SER A 111 -0.91 -11.58 14.83
C SER A 111 0.15 -12.67 14.91
N GLY A 112 1.27 -12.32 15.55
CA GLY A 112 2.37 -13.22 15.78
C GLY A 112 2.38 -13.80 17.17
N TYR A 113 3.50 -14.43 17.47
CA TYR A 113 3.83 -14.97 18.77
C TYR A 113 3.80 -13.93 19.88
N MET A 114 3.25 -14.31 21.05
CA MET A 114 3.20 -13.46 22.23
C MET A 114 2.55 -12.08 21.98
N GLY A 115 1.65 -11.99 20.98
CA GLY A 115 1.02 -10.72 20.59
C GLY A 115 1.94 -9.76 19.82
N ARG A 116 3.15 -10.18 19.44
CA ARG A 116 4.01 -9.39 18.54
C ARG A 116 3.40 -9.38 17.14
N PHE A 117 3.35 -8.21 16.52
CA PHE A 117 2.92 -8.10 15.13
C PHE A 117 4.08 -8.48 14.20
N TYR A 118 3.89 -9.54 13.40
CA TYR A 118 4.77 -9.80 12.26
C TYR A 118 4.18 -9.14 11.01
N PRO A 119 5.02 -8.68 10.07
CA PRO A 119 4.55 -8.09 8.84
C PRO A 119 3.70 -9.10 8.05
N LEU A 120 2.56 -8.65 7.53
CA LEU A 120 1.80 -9.38 6.54
C LEU A 120 2.44 -9.11 5.17
N VAL A 121 3.14 -10.10 4.63
CA VAL A 121 3.86 -9.98 3.35
C VAL A 121 3.00 -10.55 2.23
N PHE A 122 2.74 -9.72 1.22
CA PHE A 122 2.08 -10.14 -0.02
C PHE A 122 3.12 -10.20 -1.15
N THR A 123 3.29 -11.37 -1.76
CA THR A 123 4.15 -11.55 -2.95
C THR A 123 3.31 -11.50 -4.22
N ALA A 124 2.39 -10.53 -4.30
CA ALA A 124 1.56 -10.32 -5.49
C ALA A 124 2.30 -9.39 -6.48
N SER A 125 2.16 -9.67 -7.78
CA SER A 125 2.67 -8.78 -8.83
C SER A 125 1.81 -7.53 -9.03
N LYS A 126 0.55 -7.56 -8.58
CA LYS A 126 -0.40 -6.45 -8.70
C LYS A 126 -1.44 -6.51 -7.59
N PHE A 127 -1.75 -5.35 -7.02
CA PHE A 127 -2.90 -5.13 -6.15
C PHE A 127 -3.80 -4.07 -6.82
N THR A 128 -5.08 -4.36 -7.03
CA THR A 128 -6.00 -3.47 -7.76
C THR A 128 -7.18 -3.09 -6.87
N PHE A 129 -7.49 -1.81 -6.80
CA PHE A 129 -8.70 -1.26 -6.19
C PHE A 129 -9.54 -0.67 -7.32
N ASN A 130 -10.71 -1.23 -7.58
CA ASN A 130 -11.55 -0.78 -8.69
C ASN A 130 -12.34 0.49 -8.34
N GLU A 131 -12.68 0.65 -7.07
CA GLU A 131 -13.45 1.77 -6.53
C GLU A 131 -13.01 2.02 -5.08
N GLY A 132 -13.27 3.23 -4.57
CA GLY A 132 -13.00 3.61 -3.18
C GLY A 132 -11.68 4.34 -2.97
N GLU A 133 -11.36 4.55 -1.69
CA GLU A 133 -10.18 5.29 -1.24
C GLU A 133 -9.18 4.33 -0.57
N VAL A 134 -7.88 4.58 -0.78
CA VAL A 134 -6.81 3.90 -0.07
C VAL A 134 -6.23 4.84 0.98
N VAL A 135 -6.51 4.56 2.25
CA VAL A 135 -6.03 5.37 3.38
C VAL A 135 -4.84 4.68 4.05
N ILE A 136 -3.72 5.40 4.21
CA ILE A 136 -2.52 4.93 4.92
C ILE A 136 -2.29 5.84 6.13
N ASN A 137 -2.63 5.36 7.32
CA ASN A 137 -2.64 6.18 8.54
C ASN A 137 -1.26 6.54 9.12
N ASN A 138 -0.19 5.88 8.68
CA ASN A 138 1.14 6.05 9.29
C ASN A 138 2.22 6.32 8.25
N LYS A 139 2.69 5.27 7.57
CA LYS A 139 3.83 5.39 6.65
C LYS A 139 3.68 4.46 5.46
N LEU A 140 3.87 5.03 4.27
CA LEU A 140 4.17 4.30 3.04
C LEU A 140 5.69 4.37 2.80
N THR A 141 6.33 3.25 2.47
CA THR A 141 7.76 3.23 2.14
C THR A 141 7.95 2.37 0.91
N CYS A 142 8.57 2.95 -0.11
CA CYS A 142 8.99 2.27 -1.33
C CYS A 142 10.51 2.14 -1.32
N LYS A 143 11.03 1.00 -1.79
CA LYS A 143 12.48 0.75 -1.80
C LYS A 143 13.19 1.61 -2.83
N ASP A 144 12.61 1.68 -4.03
CA ASP A 144 13.23 2.31 -5.19
C ASP A 144 12.42 3.55 -5.59
N GLU A 145 11.19 3.36 -6.11
CA GLU A 145 10.36 4.46 -6.60
C GLU A 145 8.87 4.25 -6.28
N LEU A 146 8.14 5.36 -6.15
CA LEU A 146 6.67 5.40 -6.16
C LEU A 146 6.22 6.12 -7.43
N GLU A 147 5.81 5.37 -8.45
CA GLU A 147 5.24 5.92 -9.67
C GLU A 147 3.72 6.06 -9.54
N VAL A 148 3.19 7.26 -9.78
CA VAL A 148 1.75 7.53 -9.77
C VAL A 148 1.31 7.91 -11.19
N ILE A 149 0.80 6.94 -11.95
CA ILE A 149 0.34 7.13 -13.33
C ILE A 149 -1.16 7.45 -13.35
N GLY A 150 -1.55 8.41 -14.18
CA GLY A 150 -2.97 8.69 -14.43
C GLY A 150 -3.66 9.36 -13.25
N LEU A 151 -2.93 10.18 -12.48
CA LEU A 151 -3.51 11.03 -11.45
C LEU A 151 -4.50 12.01 -12.11
N THR A 152 -5.80 11.69 -12.02
CA THR A 152 -6.88 12.55 -12.51
C THR A 152 -7.29 13.61 -11.47
N ALA A 153 -6.76 13.51 -10.25
CA ALA A 153 -6.98 14.51 -9.23
C ALA A 153 -6.40 15.85 -9.71
N SER A 154 -7.19 16.91 -9.59
CA SER A 154 -6.78 18.26 -9.99
C SER A 154 -5.65 18.83 -9.12
N THR A 155 -5.43 18.27 -7.93
CA THR A 155 -4.44 18.77 -6.97
C THR A 155 -3.86 17.64 -6.10
N ILE A 156 -2.59 17.77 -5.73
CA ILE A 156 -1.98 17.03 -4.61
C ILE A 156 -1.91 18.01 -3.44
N LYS A 157 -2.42 17.60 -2.27
CA LYS A 157 -2.32 18.39 -1.04
C LYS A 157 -1.36 17.69 -0.08
N ALA A 158 -0.41 18.45 0.44
CA ALA A 158 0.53 18.00 1.46
C ALA A 158 0.80 19.17 2.40
N ASP A 159 0.93 18.89 3.69
CA ASP A 159 1.34 19.90 4.68
C ASP A 159 2.82 20.27 4.50
N ASP A 160 3.66 19.30 4.13
CA ASP A 160 5.08 19.48 3.85
C ASP A 160 5.56 18.54 2.74
N ILE A 161 6.50 19.01 1.92
CA ILE A 161 7.16 18.25 0.85
C ILE A 161 8.66 18.50 0.95
N ASN A 162 9.39 17.50 1.44
CA ASN A 162 10.85 17.54 1.46
C ASN A 162 11.42 16.93 0.17
N VAL A 163 12.05 17.78 -0.65
CA VAL A 163 12.69 17.35 -1.89
C VAL A 163 14.20 17.39 -1.69
N ASN A 164 14.85 16.23 -1.75
CA ASN A 164 16.31 16.16 -1.64
C ASN A 164 16.96 16.56 -2.97
N MET A 165 17.66 17.69 -2.97
CA MET A 165 18.30 18.27 -4.14
C MET A 165 19.82 18.07 -4.02
N ASN A 166 20.41 17.31 -4.95
CA ASN A 166 21.84 17.02 -4.90
C ASN A 166 22.73 18.21 -5.35
N ASN A 167 22.17 19.21 -6.04
CA ASN A 167 22.92 20.33 -6.63
C ASN A 167 22.14 21.66 -6.42
N ALA A 168 22.17 22.19 -5.20
CA ALA A 168 21.65 23.53 -4.92
C ALA A 168 22.43 24.61 -5.69
N ALA A 169 21.80 25.75 -5.97
CA ALA A 169 22.31 26.79 -6.86
C ALA A 169 23.46 27.67 -6.28
N ASP A 170 24.14 27.26 -5.20
CA ASP A 170 25.16 28.06 -4.51
C ASP A 170 26.37 28.49 -5.38
N TYR A 171 26.55 27.89 -6.56
CA TYR A 171 27.62 28.23 -7.50
C TYR A 171 27.55 29.67 -8.04
N VAL A 172 26.42 30.37 -7.89
CA VAL A 172 26.29 31.78 -8.32
C VAL A 172 27.26 32.70 -7.57
N PHE A 173 27.69 32.30 -6.37
CA PHE A 173 28.65 33.05 -5.56
C PHE A 173 30.11 32.72 -5.86
N ASP A 174 30.39 31.76 -6.75
CA ASP A 174 31.77 31.45 -7.15
C ASP A 174 32.39 32.61 -7.94
N GLU A 175 33.69 32.85 -7.73
CA GLU A 175 34.42 33.93 -8.42
C GLU A 175 34.44 33.75 -9.95
N SER A 176 34.32 32.50 -10.43
CA SER A 176 34.26 32.18 -11.86
C SER A 176 32.85 32.30 -12.45
N TYR A 177 31.84 32.61 -11.63
CA TYR A 177 30.47 32.73 -12.11
C TYR A 177 30.30 33.96 -13.01
N ASN A 178 29.88 33.74 -14.25
CA ASN A 178 29.67 34.81 -15.21
C ASN A 178 28.31 35.48 -15.01
N LEU A 179 28.24 36.40 -14.06
CA LEU A 179 27.04 37.20 -13.81
C LEU A 179 26.75 38.14 -15.00
N LYS A 180 25.67 37.84 -15.75
CA LYS A 180 25.20 38.69 -16.85
C LYS A 180 24.87 40.10 -16.37
N SER A 181 25.16 41.12 -17.17
CA SER A 181 24.75 42.48 -16.85
C SER A 181 23.24 42.66 -16.98
N LEU A 182 22.66 43.63 -16.26
CA LEU A 182 21.22 43.93 -16.36
C LEU A 182 20.81 44.35 -17.77
N SER A 183 21.72 44.95 -18.56
CA SER A 183 21.46 45.30 -19.96
C SER A 183 21.38 44.07 -20.87
N GLU A 184 22.23 43.07 -20.64
CA GLU A 184 22.15 41.78 -21.36
C GLU A 184 20.87 41.03 -20.97
N VAL A 185 20.51 41.03 -19.68
CA VAL A 185 19.25 40.42 -19.21
C VAL A 185 18.04 41.13 -19.80
N GLU A 186 18.02 42.46 -19.82
CA GLU A 186 16.95 43.26 -20.44
C GLU A 186 16.80 42.93 -21.93
N SER A 187 17.92 42.87 -22.66
CA SER A 187 17.92 42.52 -24.09
C SER A 187 17.31 41.12 -24.30
N TYR A 188 17.73 40.15 -23.48
CA TYR A 188 17.19 38.78 -23.53
C TYR A 188 15.69 38.73 -23.23
N VAL A 189 15.23 39.41 -22.17
CA VAL A 189 13.81 39.43 -21.80
C VAL A 189 12.96 40.10 -22.87
N ASN A 190 13.48 41.16 -23.51
CA ASN A 190 12.78 41.84 -24.59
C ASN A 190 12.61 40.94 -25.82
N GLU A 191 13.62 40.13 -26.15
CA GLU A 191 13.62 39.19 -27.27
C GLU A 191 12.79 37.93 -26.98
N HIS A 192 13.02 37.28 -25.84
CA HIS A 192 12.50 35.93 -25.55
C HIS A 192 11.27 35.91 -24.64
N LYS A 193 10.93 37.02 -23.97
CA LYS A 193 9.79 37.14 -23.02
C LYS A 193 9.86 36.22 -21.80
N HIS A 194 11.04 35.72 -21.44
CA HIS A 194 11.31 35.01 -20.20
C HIS A 194 12.75 35.28 -19.72
N LEU A 195 13.07 34.88 -18.50
CA LEU A 195 14.41 35.05 -17.93
C LEU A 195 15.41 34.05 -18.53
N PRO A 196 16.70 34.44 -18.67
CA PRO A 196 17.75 33.50 -19.07
C PRO A 196 17.84 32.31 -18.10
N GLY A 197 17.89 31.09 -18.64
CA GLY A 197 17.97 29.86 -17.84
C GLY A 197 16.64 29.36 -17.28
N ILE A 198 15.55 30.12 -17.43
CA ILE A 198 14.19 29.69 -17.12
C ILE A 198 13.50 29.28 -18.43
N PRO A 199 12.89 28.10 -18.53
CA PRO A 199 12.10 27.73 -19.71
C PRO A 199 10.96 28.74 -19.97
N SER A 200 10.51 28.84 -21.21
CA SER A 200 9.33 29.63 -21.55
C SER A 200 8.06 28.97 -21.03
N ALA A 201 6.97 29.75 -20.87
CA ALA A 201 5.68 29.21 -20.46
C ALA A 201 5.18 28.09 -21.40
N ALA A 202 5.37 28.26 -22.72
CA ALA A 202 4.99 27.26 -23.71
C ALA A 202 5.79 25.95 -23.55
N GLU A 203 7.09 26.03 -23.26
CA GLU A 203 7.92 24.84 -23.00
C GLU A 203 7.51 24.12 -21.72
N MET A 204 7.15 24.86 -20.67
CA MET A 204 6.66 24.27 -19.42
C MET A 204 5.29 23.61 -19.59
N GLU A 205 4.38 24.22 -20.35
CA GLU A 205 3.07 23.63 -20.65
C GLU A 205 3.20 22.35 -21.48
N GLN A 206 4.14 22.33 -22.44
CA GLN A 206 4.34 21.19 -23.32
C GLN A 206 5.05 20.02 -22.62
N ASN A 207 6.12 20.31 -21.88
CA ASN A 207 7.04 19.28 -21.37
C ASN A 207 6.90 19.03 -19.86
N GLY A 208 6.14 19.88 -19.15
CA GLY A 208 6.17 19.93 -17.70
C GLY A 208 7.50 20.47 -17.17
N VAL A 209 7.59 20.58 -15.83
CA VAL A 209 8.83 20.95 -15.16
C VAL A 209 8.92 20.25 -13.81
N SER A 210 10.11 19.76 -13.48
CA SER A 210 10.36 19.20 -12.15
C SER A 210 10.29 20.31 -11.11
N VAL A 211 9.57 20.08 -10.01
CA VAL A 211 9.45 21.04 -8.90
C VAL A 211 10.83 21.35 -8.30
N SER A 212 11.71 20.35 -8.17
CA SER A 212 13.09 20.60 -7.71
C SER A 212 13.88 21.45 -8.69
N ALA A 213 13.83 21.13 -9.99
CA ALA A 213 14.53 21.89 -11.01
C ALA A 213 14.07 23.34 -11.03
N MET A 214 12.76 23.57 -10.97
CA MET A 214 12.18 24.91 -10.91
C MET A 214 12.64 25.66 -9.65
N SER A 215 12.58 25.02 -8.48
CA SER A 215 13.03 25.62 -7.23
C SER A 215 14.51 26.00 -7.29
N ASN A 216 15.35 25.19 -7.93
CA ASN A 216 16.77 25.48 -8.09
C ASN A 216 17.01 26.67 -9.02
N MET A 217 16.33 26.68 -10.17
CA MET A 217 16.42 27.75 -11.15
C MET A 217 15.95 29.09 -10.56
N LEU A 218 14.88 29.08 -9.75
CA LEU A 218 14.41 30.27 -9.05
C LEU A 218 15.42 30.75 -8.00
N LEU A 219 16.03 29.83 -7.25
CA LEU A 219 17.08 30.18 -6.29
C LEU A 219 18.26 30.86 -7.00
N GLU A 220 18.73 30.31 -8.12
CA GLU A 220 19.80 30.91 -8.95
C GLU A 220 19.45 32.37 -9.30
N LYS A 221 18.21 32.64 -9.76
CA LYS A 221 17.81 34.01 -10.11
C LYS A 221 17.71 34.93 -8.90
N VAL A 222 17.29 34.42 -7.73
CA VAL A 222 17.29 35.19 -6.48
C VAL A 222 18.71 35.57 -6.08
N GLU A 223 19.69 34.68 -6.25
CA GLU A 223 21.09 34.93 -5.95
C GLU A 223 21.71 35.94 -6.93
N GLU A 224 21.47 35.80 -8.24
CA GLU A 224 21.88 36.78 -9.26
C GLU A 224 21.33 38.18 -8.95
N LEU A 225 20.04 38.28 -8.61
CA LEU A 225 19.40 39.53 -8.21
C LEU A 225 20.05 40.13 -6.95
N THR A 226 20.43 39.28 -6.00
CA THR A 226 21.12 39.70 -4.77
C THR A 226 22.49 40.28 -5.09
N LEU A 227 23.27 39.68 -5.99
CA LEU A 227 24.55 40.21 -6.45
C LEU A 227 24.39 41.56 -7.16
N HIS A 228 23.36 41.73 -7.99
CA HIS A 228 23.04 43.01 -8.60
C HIS A 228 22.67 44.08 -7.58
N MET A 229 21.88 43.74 -6.55
CA MET A 229 21.53 44.67 -5.47
C MET A 229 22.77 45.12 -4.67
N ILE A 230 23.66 44.19 -4.33
CA ILE A 230 24.93 44.51 -3.64
C ILE A 230 25.78 45.46 -4.50
N ARG A 231 25.86 45.22 -5.82
CA ARG A 231 26.59 46.11 -6.74
C ARG A 231 25.98 47.51 -6.78
N LEU A 232 24.65 47.60 -6.92
CA LEU A 232 23.93 48.87 -6.96
C LEU A 232 24.08 49.67 -5.65
N GLU A 233 24.09 49.00 -4.50
CA GLU A 233 24.32 49.67 -3.21
C GLU A 233 25.72 50.30 -3.14
N LYS A 234 26.75 49.58 -3.60
CA LYS A 234 28.13 50.10 -3.67
C LYS A 234 28.26 51.29 -4.62
N GLU A 235 27.68 51.20 -5.81
CA GLU A 235 27.68 52.30 -6.79
C GLU A 235 26.94 53.53 -6.25
N ASN A 236 25.79 53.35 -5.61
CA ASN A 236 25.02 54.44 -5.02
C ASN A 236 25.78 55.11 -3.86
N ALA A 237 26.48 54.33 -3.03
CA ALA A 237 27.35 54.88 -1.99
C ALA A 237 28.49 55.73 -2.58
N ALA A 238 29.13 55.25 -3.65
CA ALA A 238 30.18 55.99 -4.36
C ALA A 238 29.66 57.31 -4.94
N LEU A 239 28.52 57.27 -5.65
CA LEU A 239 27.87 58.46 -6.21
C LEU A 239 27.49 59.48 -5.12
N LYS A 240 26.95 59.02 -3.99
CA LYS A 240 26.63 59.91 -2.84
C LYS A 240 27.88 60.57 -2.26
N ALA A 241 28.99 59.84 -2.16
CA ALA A 241 30.25 60.39 -1.68
C ALA A 241 30.80 61.45 -2.65
N GLU A 242 30.74 61.18 -3.95
CA GLU A 242 31.16 62.12 -5.00
C GLU A 242 30.29 63.40 -4.96
N VAL A 243 28.96 63.25 -4.95
CA VAL A 243 28.03 64.40 -4.84
C VAL A 243 28.28 65.23 -3.58
N LYS A 244 28.65 64.60 -2.46
CA LYS A 244 29.00 65.31 -1.21
C LYS A 244 30.31 66.08 -1.35
N SER A 245 31.28 65.56 -2.12
CA SER A 245 32.55 66.24 -2.37
C SER A 245 32.41 67.45 -3.30
N LEU A 246 31.55 67.36 -4.32
CA LEU A 246 31.30 68.44 -5.29
C LEU A 246 30.46 69.60 -4.72
N LYS A 247 29.75 69.38 -3.61
CA LYS A 247 28.94 70.39 -2.92
C LYS A 247 29.68 71.16 -1.82
N LYS A 248 30.95 70.82 -1.57
CA LYS A 248 31.83 71.56 -0.64
C LYS A 248 32.61 72.63 -1.39
#